data_AF-A0A4Y7QWT9-F1
#
_entry.id   AF-A0A4Y7QWT9-F1
#
_cell.length_a   1.000
_cell.length_b   1.000
_cell.length_c   1.000
_cell.angle_alpha   90.00
_cell.angle_beta   90.00
_cell.angle_gamma   90.00
#
_symmetry.space_group_name_H-M   'P 1'
#
loop_
_entity.id
_entity.type
_entity.pdbx_description
1 polymer ?
#
loop_
_entity_poly.entity_id
_entity_poly.type
_entity_poly.pdbx_seq_one_letter_code
_entity_poly.pdbx_strand_id
1 'polypeptide(L)' 'MNIYSKETILEILSELKYFNKQITEIGFQRDRPQLFAAIESEFGSLDNALAQVTPIKIQPRKMTKKEKVYTRLTH' A
#
# COMPACT_ATOMS: atom_id res chain seq x y z
N MET A 1 1.64 -7.37 24.35
CA MET A 1 2.80 -6.79 23.65
C MET A 1 2.37 -6.61 22.20
N ASN A 2 2.01 -5.38 21.80
CA ASN A 2 1.54 -5.12 20.44
C ASN A 2 2.76 -5.08 19.52
N ILE A 3 2.85 -5.98 18.56
CA ILE A 3 4.04 -6.16 17.70
C ILE A 3 4.08 -5.05 16.61
N TYR A 4 2.97 -4.37 16.40
CA TYR A 4 2.80 -3.35 15.37
C TYR A 4 2.88 -1.96 15.99
N SER A 5 3.92 -1.20 15.61
CA SER A 5 3.99 0.24 15.83
C SER A 5 3.08 0.96 14.82
N LYS A 6 2.62 2.18 15.16
CA LYS A 6 1.87 3.05 14.23
C LYS A 6 2.57 3.20 12.88
N GLU A 7 3.89 3.34 12.88
CA GLU A 7 4.69 3.51 11.65
C GLU A 7 4.64 2.24 10.80
N THR A 8 4.81 1.07 11.43
CA THR A 8 4.75 -0.23 10.75
C THR A 8 3.38 -0.47 10.10
N ILE A 9 2.29 -0.07 10.77
CA ILE A 9 0.93 -0.17 10.22
C ILE A 9 0.80 0.71 8.97
N LEU A 10 1.30 1.94 9.03
CA LEU A 10 1.26 2.87 7.90
C LEU A 10 2.11 2.39 6.72
N GLU A 11 3.29 1.83 6.97
CA GLU A 11 4.13 1.23 5.92
C GLU A 11 3.42 0.06 5.23
N ILE A 12 2.84 -0.86 5.99
CA ILE A 12 2.10 -2.00 5.44
C ILE A 12 0.92 -1.53 4.59
N LEU A 13 0.12 -0.57 5.08
CA LEU A 13 -1.01 -0.04 4.32
C LEU A 13 -0.54 0.70 3.05
N SER A 14 0.59 1.41 3.13
CA SER A 14 1.22 2.07 1.98
C SER A 14 1.65 1.07 0.91
N GLU A 15 2.26 -0.05 1.31
CA GLU A 15 2.62 -1.15 0.40
C GLU A 15 1.39 -1.78 -0.25
N LEU A 16 0.34 -2.06 0.53
CA LEU A 16 -0.88 -2.66 0.00
C LEU A 16 -1.55 -1.74 -1.04
N LYS A 17 -1.53 -0.43 -0.78
CA LYS A 17 -1.99 0.59 -1.72
C LYS A 17 -1.12 0.65 -2.97
N TYR A 18 0.20 0.52 -2.83
CA TYR A 18 1.14 0.46 -3.95
C TYR A 18 0.94 -0.78 -4.84
N PHE A 19 0.73 -1.95 -4.24
CA PHE A 19 0.44 -3.19 -4.96
C PHE A 19 -1.02 -3.31 -5.44
N ASN A 20 -1.83 -2.27 -5.23
CA ASN A 20 -3.25 -2.23 -5.59
C ASN A 20 -4.04 -3.43 -5.04
N LYS A 21 -3.65 -3.91 -3.85
CA LYS A 21 -4.33 -5.02 -3.18
C LYS A 21 -5.62 -4.52 -2.53
N GLN A 22 -6.61 -5.40 -2.39
CA GLN A 22 -7.82 -5.04 -1.65
C GLN A 22 -7.49 -4.81 -0.18
N ILE A 23 -7.77 -3.60 0.27
CA ILE A 23 -7.67 -3.16 1.66
C ILE A 23 -9.12 -3.11 2.18
N THR A 24 -9.57 -4.20 2.79
CA THR A 24 -10.92 -4.32 3.36
C THR A 24 -10.83 -4.85 4.78
N GLU A 25 -11.72 -4.40 5.66
CA GLU A 25 -11.74 -4.82 7.07
C GLU A 25 -11.91 -6.34 7.19
N ILE A 26 -12.86 -6.91 6.44
CA ILE A 26 -13.12 -8.36 6.39
C ILE A 26 -11.88 -9.13 5.90
N GLY A 27 -11.19 -8.60 4.89
CA GLY A 27 -9.95 -9.20 4.36
C GLY A 27 -8.84 -9.23 5.41
N PHE A 28 -8.65 -8.14 6.15
CA PHE A 28 -7.66 -8.12 7.22
C PHE A 28 -8.05 -8.98 8.41
N GLN A 29 -9.32 -8.99 8.81
CA GLN A 29 -9.78 -9.81 9.91
C GLN A 29 -9.53 -11.31 9.65
N ARG A 30 -9.68 -11.75 8.39
CA ARG A 30 -9.43 -13.15 7.99
C ARG A 30 -7.94 -13.45 7.77
N ASP A 31 -7.26 -12.62 6.98
CA ASP A 31 -5.92 -12.95 6.49
C ASP A 31 -4.82 -12.45 7.44
N ARG A 32 -5.07 -11.38 8.21
CA ARG A 32 -4.12 -10.75 9.15
C ARG A 32 -4.82 -10.19 10.40
N PRO A 33 -5.44 -11.04 11.24
CA PRO A 33 -6.24 -10.59 12.40
C PRO A 33 -5.44 -9.74 13.39
N GLN A 34 -4.14 -10.01 13.55
CA GLN A 34 -3.28 -9.24 14.46
C GLN A 34 -3.03 -7.80 13.95
N LEU A 35 -2.93 -7.62 12.63
CA LEU A 35 -2.79 -6.31 12.02
C LEU A 35 -4.10 -5.52 12.14
N PHE A 36 -5.24 -6.19 11.96
CA PHE A 36 -6.55 -5.57 12.14
C PHE A 36 -6.76 -5.06 13.57
N ALA A 37 -6.49 -5.90 14.58
CA ALA A 37 -6.58 -5.51 15.98
C ALA A 37 -5.64 -4.33 16.33
N ALA A 38 -4.45 -4.28 15.72
CA ALA A 38 -3.54 -3.17 15.91
C ALA A 38 -4.03 -1.87 15.23
N ILE A 39 -4.63 -1.97 14.04
CA ILE A 39 -5.25 -0.83 13.35
C ILE A 39 -6.40 -0.25 14.21
N GLU A 40 -7.28 -1.10 14.74
CA GLU A 40 -8.36 -0.66 15.63
C GLU A 40 -7.82 -0.02 16.91
N SER A 41 -6.80 -0.61 17.54
CA SER A 41 -6.20 -0.07 18.77
C SER A 41 -5.49 1.27 18.57
N GLU A 42 -4.83 1.48 17.43
CA GLU A 42 -3.96 2.64 17.20
C GLU A 42 -4.66 3.78 16.45
N PHE A 43 -5.61 3.46 15.57
CA PHE A 43 -6.29 4.40 14.67
C PHE A 43 -7.81 4.40 14.80
N GLY A 44 -8.39 3.45 15.55
CA GLY A 44 -9.84 3.31 15.76
C GLY A 44 -10.57 2.65 14.60
N SER A 45 -10.23 3.00 13.36
CA SER A 45 -10.85 2.43 12.15
C SER A 45 -9.85 2.32 11.00
N LEU A 46 -10.15 1.42 10.06
CA LEU A 46 -9.32 1.22 8.87
C LEU A 46 -9.29 2.49 7.99
N ASP A 47 -10.41 3.19 7.85
CA ASP A 47 -10.50 4.45 7.11
C ASP A 47 -9.59 5.54 7.71
N ASN A 48 -9.53 5.65 9.04
CA ASN A 48 -8.64 6.61 9.71
C ASN A 48 -7.17 6.28 9.47
N ALA A 49 -6.81 5.00 9.48
CA ALA A 49 -5.46 4.57 9.16
C ALA A 49 -5.14 4.89 7.69
N LEU A 50 -6.06 4.64 6.76
CA LEU A 50 -5.89 4.94 5.33
C LEU A 50 -5.81 6.43 5.01
N ALA A 51 -6.47 7.28 5.79
CA ALA A 51 -6.36 8.74 5.65
C ALA A 51 -4.96 9.25 5.99
N GLN A 52 -4.25 8.56 6.89
CA GLN A 52 -2.87 8.90 7.28
C GLN A 52 -1.81 8.25 6.39
N VAL A 53 -2.20 7.31 5.52
CA VAL A 53 -1.29 6.64 4.58
C VAL A 53 -0.82 7.63 3.51
N THR A 54 0.43 8.02 3.60
CA THR A 54 1.11 8.79 2.55
C THR A 54 1.33 7.90 1.33
N PRO A 55 0.85 8.29 0.13
CA PRO A 55 1.09 7.50 -1.07
C PRO A 55 2.60 7.40 -1.35
N ILE A 56 3.09 6.17 -1.54
CA ILE A 56 4.44 5.95 -2.05
C ILE A 56 4.51 6.62 -3.42
N LYS A 57 5.38 7.64 -3.57
CA LYS A 57 5.58 8.32 -4.85
C LYS A 57 6.13 7.30 -5.85
N ILE A 58 5.25 6.80 -6.71
CA ILE A 58 5.63 6.02 -7.87
C ILE A 58 6.51 6.95 -8.70
N GLN A 59 7.83 6.70 -8.76
CA GLN A 59 8.64 7.32 -9.78
C GLN A 59 8.20 6.65 -11.08
N PRO A 60 7.47 7.33 -11.99
CA PRO A 60 7.16 6.73 -13.26
C PRO A 60 8.50 6.39 -13.92
N ARG A 61 8.67 5.12 -14.27
CA ARG A 61 9.84 4.65 -15.02
C ARG A 61 9.96 5.56 -16.25
N LYS A 62 10.95 6.46 -16.25
CA LYS A 62 11.24 7.27 -17.43
C LYS A 62 11.71 6.29 -18.51
N MET A 63 10.82 5.98 -19.44
CA MET A 63 11.14 5.20 -20.63
C MET A 63 12.38 5.83 -21.27
N THR A 64 13.48 5.08 -21.33
CA THR A 64 14.72 5.63 -21.93
C THR A 64 14.52 5.72 -23.44
N LYS A 65 15.13 6.72 -24.08
CA LYS A 65 14.94 7.04 -25.51
C LYS A 65 15.10 5.83 -26.46
N LYS A 66 15.82 4.77 -26.05
CA LYS A 66 16.00 3.53 -26.81
C LYS A 66 14.70 2.75 -27.03
N GLU A 67 13.78 2.71 -26.07
CA GLU A 67 12.50 1.99 -26.21
C GLU A 67 11.58 2.67 -27.25
N LYS A 68 11.62 4.01 -27.35
CA LYS A 68 10.83 4.78 -28.33
C LYS A 68 11.21 4.52 -29.79
N VAL A 69 12.45 4.12 -30.05
CA VAL A 69 12.94 3.86 -31.42
C VAL A 69 12.45 2.49 -31.90
N TYR A 70 12.48 1.48 -31.02
CA TYR A 70 11.99 0.13 -31.36
C TYR A 70 10.50 0.12 -31.69
N THR A 71 9.66 0.85 -30.96
CA THR A 71 8.21 0.90 -31.23
C THR A 71 7.85 1.57 -32.56
N ARG A 72 8.72 2.45 -33.10
CA ARG A 72 8.51 3.13 -34.39
C ARG A 72 8.99 2.32 -35.59
N LEU A 73 9.86 1.33 -35.40
CA LEU A 73 10.40 0.49 -36.47
C LEU A 73 9.53 -0.75 -36.76
N THR A 74 8.57 -1.03 -35.88
CA THR A 74 7.68 -2.20 -35.96
C THR A 74 6.25 -1.84 -36.41
N HIS A 75 6.03 -0.63 -36.93
CA HIS A 75 4.72 -0.15 -37.38
C HIS A 75 4.73 0.28 -38.85
#